data_AF-A0A2V6L6G4-F1
#
_entry.id   AF-A0A2V6L6G4-F1
#
_cell.length_a   1.000
_cell.length_b   1.000
_cell.length_c   1.000
_cell.angle_alpha   90.00
_cell.angle_beta   90.00
_cell.angle_gamma   90.00
#
_symmetry.space_group_name_H-M   'P 1'
#
loop_
_entity.id
_entity.type
_entity.pdbx_description
1 polymer ?
#
loop_
_entity_poly.entity_id
_entity_poly.type
_entity_poly.pdbx_seq_one_letter_code
_entity_poly.pdbx_strand_id
1 'polypeptide(L)' 'GNGMLGIYIHNCKDKSGNTSSKGSNLFGEIGKDDRGDPVYFSVAYQTYDWLNDNGYENIGKWIEAAATKAGR' A
#
# COMPACT_ATOMS: atom_id res chain seq x y z
N GLY A 1 9.11 6.66 -13.42
CA GLY A 1 8.46 5.36 -13.19
C GLY A 1 7.00 5.60 -12.83
N ASN A 2 6.21 4.56 -12.53
CA ASN A 2 4.85 4.74 -12.01
C ASN A 2 4.88 4.93 -10.49
N GLY A 3 3.95 5.72 -9.96
CA GLY A 3 3.69 5.77 -8.52
C GLY A 3 3.03 4.48 -8.03
N MET A 4 3.51 3.95 -6.92
CA MET A 4 2.94 2.77 -6.28
C MET A 4 2.60 3.07 -4.82
N LEU A 5 1.50 2.46 -4.33
CA LEU A 5 1.04 2.54 -2.95
C LEU A 5 0.30 1.26 -2.57
N GLY A 6 0.26 0.94 -1.28
CA GLY A 6 -0.49 -0.19 -0.74
C GLY A 6 -1.75 0.26 -0.02
N ILE A 7 -2.82 -0.55 -0.08
CA ILE A 7 -4.04 -0.34 0.70
C ILE A 7 -4.44 -1.67 1.34
N TYR A 8 -4.53 -1.68 2.67
CA TYR A 8 -5.12 -2.77 3.42
C TYR A 8 -6.65 -2.70 3.36
N ILE A 9 -7.28 -3.83 3.04
CA ILE A 9 -8.74 -3.98 2.97
C ILE A 9 -9.30 -4.98 3.99
N HIS A 10 -8.48 -5.43 4.94
CA HIS A 10 -8.86 -6.48 5.90
C HIS A 10 -10.05 -6.11 6.79
N ASN A 11 -10.23 -4.81 7.08
CA ASN A 11 -11.38 -4.31 7.84
C ASN A 11 -12.64 -4.10 6.97
N CYS A 12 -12.52 -4.18 5.64
CA CYS A 12 -13.68 -4.07 4.75
C CYS A 12 -14.54 -5.32 4.88
N LYS A 13 -15.84 -5.12 5.12
CA LYS A 13 -16.80 -6.22 5.17
C LYS A 13 -16.91 -6.88 3.79
N ASP A 14 -16.83 -8.21 3.78
CA ASP A 14 -17.18 -9.01 2.62
C ASP A 14 -18.70 -9.00 2.37
N LYS A 15 -19.14 -9.74 1.33
CA LYS A 15 -20.58 -9.84 0.98
C LYS A 15 -21.44 -10.46 2.08
N SER A 16 -20.83 -11.19 3.01
CA SER A 16 -21.49 -11.83 4.15
C SER A 16 -21.39 -11.00 5.43
N GLY A 17 -20.72 -9.85 5.39
CA GLY A 17 -20.54 -8.96 6.53
C GLY A 17 -19.31 -9.25 7.40
N ASN A 18 -18.44 -10.18 7.00
CA ASN A 18 -17.25 -10.56 7.77
C ASN A 18 -16.03 -9.71 7.41
N THR A 19 -15.08 -9.64 8.34
CA THR A 19 -13.75 -9.03 8.15
C THR A 19 -12.66 -10.07 8.32
N SER A 20 -11.41 -9.72 8.00
CA SER A 20 -10.24 -10.58 8.18
C SER A 20 -9.17 -9.91 9.04
N SER A 21 -8.20 -10.70 9.49
CA SER A 21 -6.98 -10.18 10.11
C SER A 21 -6.10 -9.49 9.07
N LYS A 22 -5.32 -8.52 9.51
CA LYS A 22 -4.38 -7.80 8.66
C LYS A 22 -3.35 -8.75 8.06
N GLY A 23 -3.21 -8.74 6.74
CA GLY A 23 -2.17 -9.46 6.03
C GLY A 23 -0.77 -8.84 6.21
N SER A 24 0.28 -9.60 5.88
CA SER A 24 1.65 -9.07 5.84
C SER A 24 1.81 -8.04 4.72
N ASN A 25 2.42 -6.90 4.99
CA ASN A 25 2.87 -5.93 3.97
C ASN A 25 4.27 -6.22 3.44
N LEU A 26 4.92 -7.30 3.88
CA LEU A 26 6.23 -7.62 3.33
C LEU A 26 6.11 -7.99 1.84
N PHE A 27 4.96 -8.54 1.39
CA PHE A 27 4.66 -8.93 0.00
C PHE A 27 5.70 -9.83 -0.70
N GLY A 28 6.79 -10.19 -0.01
CA GLY A 28 7.99 -10.78 -0.60
C GLY A 28 9.01 -9.72 -1.04
N GLU A 29 10.20 -10.18 -1.41
CA GLU A 29 11.21 -9.35 -2.07
C GLU A 29 10.65 -8.86 -3.42
N ILE A 30 10.59 -7.54 -3.63
CA ILE A 30 10.12 -6.94 -4.88
C ILE A 30 11.27 -6.50 -5.79
N GLY A 31 12.51 -6.66 -5.32
CA GLY A 31 13.72 -6.31 -6.04
C GLY A 31 14.92 -6.23 -5.10
N LYS A 32 16.04 -5.75 -5.63
CA LYS A 32 17.27 -5.49 -4.88
C LYS A 32 17.73 -4.05 -5.10
N ASP A 33 18.38 -3.48 -4.10
CA ASP A 33 19.03 -2.18 -4.25
C ASP A 33 20.40 -2.31 -4.95
N ASP A 34 21.11 -1.19 -5.10
CA ASP A 34 22.43 -1.14 -5.75
C ASP A 34 23.52 -1.94 -5.01
N ARG A 35 23.26 -2.34 -3.76
CA ARG A 35 24.15 -3.16 -2.92
C ARG A 35 23.77 -4.64 -2.98
N GLY A 36 22.66 -4.99 -3.62
CA GLY A 36 22.12 -6.34 -3.70
C GLY A 36 21.23 -6.73 -2.53
N ASP A 37 20.90 -5.79 -1.64
CA ASP A 37 20.04 -6.03 -0.49
C ASP A 37 18.56 -6.09 -0.92
N PRO A 38 17.74 -7.00 -0.36
CA PRO A 38 16.35 -7.15 -0.75
C PRO A 38 15.53 -5.92 -0.38
N VAL A 39 14.79 -5.40 -1.36
CA VAL A 39 13.82 -4.32 -1.18
C VAL A 39 12.44 -4.92 -1.01
N TYR A 40 11.77 -4.55 0.07
CA TYR A 40 10.40 -4.95 0.36
C TYR A 40 9.42 -3.83 0.04
N PHE A 41 8.21 -4.18 -0.37
CA PHE A 41 7.19 -3.22 -0.76
C PHE A 41 6.88 -2.22 0.36
N SER A 42 6.77 -2.68 1.60
CA SER A 42 6.50 -1.84 2.78
C SER A 42 7.57 -0.79 3.07
N VAL A 43 8.81 -1.02 2.61
CA VAL A 43 9.93 -0.10 2.78
C VAL A 43 9.94 0.93 1.64
N ALA A 44 9.67 0.47 0.42
CA ALA A 44 9.71 1.32 -0.77
C ALA A 44 8.44 2.19 -0.95
N TYR A 45 7.27 1.70 -0.52
CA TYR A 45 5.99 2.31 -0.83
C TYR A 45 5.10 2.47 0.40
N GLN A 46 4.41 3.61 0.45
CA GLN A 46 3.51 3.92 1.55
C GLN A 46 2.27 3.03 1.50
N THR A 47 1.86 2.53 2.66
CA THR A 47 0.70 1.65 2.81
C THR A 47 -0.31 2.27 3.75
N TYR A 48 -1.57 2.32 3.34
CA TYR A 48 -2.71 2.85 4.10
C TYR A 48 -3.70 1.73 4.44
N ASP A 49 -4.65 2.00 5.32
CA ASP A 49 -5.82 1.17 5.58
C ASP A 49 -7.09 1.85 5.07
N TRP A 50 -7.89 1.11 4.30
CA TRP A 50 -9.07 1.68 3.64
C TRP A 50 -10.08 2.27 4.63
N LEU A 51 -10.29 1.65 5.79
CA LEU A 51 -11.26 2.13 6.77
C LEU A 51 -10.61 3.05 7.80
N ASN A 52 -9.48 2.64 8.38
CA ASN A 52 -8.87 3.39 9.47
C ASN A 52 -8.28 4.73 9.02
N ASP A 53 -7.84 4.83 7.76
CA ASP A 53 -7.29 6.07 7.19
C ASP A 53 -8.33 6.83 6.32
N ASN A 54 -9.61 6.46 6.41
CA ASN A 54 -10.71 7.12 5.71
C ASN A 54 -10.48 7.17 4.18
N GLY A 55 -10.29 5.99 3.59
CA GLY A 55 -9.87 5.85 2.19
C GLY A 55 -10.87 6.36 1.17
N TYR A 56 -12.16 6.36 1.48
CA TYR A 56 -13.18 6.94 0.60
C TYR A 56 -12.92 8.42 0.30
N GLU A 57 -12.50 9.18 1.32
CA GLU A 57 -12.20 10.61 1.18
C GLU A 57 -10.74 10.86 0.73
N ASN A 58 -9.82 9.96 1.07
CA ASN A 58 -8.38 10.21 0.93
C ASN A 58 -7.70 9.51 -0.25
N ILE A 59 -8.35 8.59 -0.97
CA ILE A 59 -7.72 7.81 -2.06
C ILE A 59 -7.08 8.71 -3.14
N GLY A 60 -7.75 9.81 -3.51
CA GLY A 60 -7.20 10.75 -4.48
C GLY A 60 -5.87 11.35 -4.00
N LYS A 61 -5.78 11.75 -2.73
CA LYS A 61 -4.55 12.30 -2.14
C LYS A 61 -3.44 11.25 -2.09
N TRP A 62 -3.77 9.99 -1.83
CA TRP A 62 -2.78 8.92 -1.79
C TRP A 62 -2.19 8.64 -3.17
N ILE A 63 -3.03 8.65 -4.21
CA ILE A 63 -2.61 8.51 -5.60
C ILE A 63 -1.67 9.65 -5.99
N GLU A 64 -2.03 10.90 -5.70
CA GLU A 64 -1.18 12.06 -5.99
C GLU A 64 0.16 11.97 -5.24
N ALA A 65 0.14 11.61 -3.95
CA ALA A 65 1.38 11.43 -3.18
C ALA A 65 2.30 10.35 -3.77
N ALA A 66 1.73 9.25 -4.28
CA ALA A 66 2.51 8.21 -4.96
C ALA A 66 3.07 8.69 -6.31
N ALA A 67 2.29 9.47 -7.07
CA ALA A 67 2.71 10.06 -8.33
C ALA A 67 3.86 11.06 -8.14
N THR A 68 3.75 11.96 -7.15
CA THR A 68 4.81 12.92 -6.82
C THR A 68 6.11 12.23 -6.43
N LYS A 69 6.05 11.17 -5.59
CA LYS A 69 7.24 10.38 -5.23
C LYS A 69 7.89 9.71 -6.45
N ALA A 70 7.13 9.40 -7.50
CA ALA A 70 7.64 8.81 -8.73
C ALA A 70 8.18 9.84 -9.74
N GLY A 71 8.17 11.13 -9.40
CA GLY A 71 8.74 12.21 -10.20
C GLY A 71 7.78 12.88 -11.17
N ARG A 72 6.47 12.90 -10.86
CA ARG A 72 5.46 13.69 -11.57
C ARG A 72 5.21 15.03 -10.89
#